data_AF-A0A535MLT8-F1
#
_entry.id   AF-A0A535MLT8-F1
#
_cell.length_a   1.000
_cell.length_b   1.000
_cell.length_c   1.000
_cell.angle_alpha   90.00
_cell.angle_beta   90.00
_cell.angle_gamma   90.00
#
_symmetry.space_group_name_H-M   'P 1'
#
loop_
_entity.id
_entity.type
_entity.pdbx_description
1 polymer ?
#
loop_
_entity_poly.entity_id
_entity_poly.type
_entity_poly.pdbx_seq_one_letter_code
_entity_poly.pdbx_strand_id
1 'polypeptide(L)'
;MRAIDAIVEQGEGPSGDWRNAHFGRFLGVLQEYLAMLEATPGLEVTRPVLPALVRPPETGEPAILITDPATARIADLGNVAYEVLLQLLYRLMCHVDETDEQVKVLADVSVGMMFDVIEPLADILTTLPVGPEHPGRTAGPSFELFYQPDYLLPHRRAAWLLMAEHLSEAAALVEAEGTRHARLATVAAAMRGHADTLRANAH
;
A
#
# COMPACT_ATOMS: atom_id res chain seq x y z
N MET A 1 16.46 -21.23 -14.16
CA MET A 1 15.47 -22.33 -14.01
C MET A 1 14.89 -22.37 -12.59
N ARG A 2 15.71 -22.50 -11.53
CA ARG A 2 15.21 -22.56 -10.12
C ARG A 2 14.21 -21.47 -9.69
N ALA A 3 14.37 -20.22 -10.14
CA ALA A 3 13.44 -19.15 -9.79
C ALA A 3 12.06 -19.31 -10.46
N ILE A 4 12.02 -19.78 -11.70
CA ILE A 4 10.78 -20.07 -12.42
C ILE A 4 10.08 -21.26 -11.76
N ASP A 5 10.83 -22.31 -11.45
CA ASP A 5 10.29 -23.49 -10.76
C ASP A 5 9.70 -23.12 -9.39
N ALA A 6 10.36 -22.22 -8.64
CA ALA A 6 9.86 -21.73 -7.36
C ALA A 6 8.55 -20.92 -7.50
N ILE A 7 8.43 -20.05 -8.50
CA ILE A 7 7.21 -19.28 -8.76
C ILE A 7 6.05 -20.23 -9.10
N VAL A 8 6.29 -21.20 -9.97
CA VAL A 8 5.28 -22.19 -10.39
C VAL A 8 4.84 -23.05 -9.21
N GLU A 9 5.79 -23.53 -8.40
CA GLU A 9 5.48 -24.38 -7.24
C GLU A 9 4.74 -23.60 -6.13
N GLN A 10 5.10 -22.33 -5.87
CA GLN A 10 4.38 -21.49 -4.91
C GLN A 10 2.99 -21.08 -5.41
N GLY A 11 2.84 -20.87 -6.72
CA GLY A 11 1.56 -20.50 -7.33
C GLY A 11 0.57 -21.66 -7.40
N GLU A 12 0.91 -22.69 -8.17
CA GLU A 12 0.00 -23.79 -8.53
C GLU A 12 0.36 -25.11 -7.84
N GLY A 13 1.62 -25.28 -7.42
CA GLY A 13 2.12 -26.53 -6.84
C GLY A 13 1.94 -27.77 -7.72
N PRO A 14 2.21 -27.71 -9.04
CA PRO A 14 1.84 -28.79 -9.96
C PRO A 14 2.65 -30.08 -9.76
N SER A 15 3.77 -30.02 -9.05
CA SER A 15 4.66 -31.16 -8.82
C SER A 15 4.62 -31.70 -7.37
N GLY A 16 3.82 -31.09 -6.49
CA GLY A 16 3.85 -31.32 -5.04
C GLY A 16 2.48 -31.21 -4.34
N ASP A 17 2.49 -30.78 -3.07
CA ASP A 17 1.28 -30.59 -2.24
C ASP A 17 0.61 -29.25 -2.55
N TRP A 18 -0.08 -29.20 -3.69
CA TRP A 18 -0.84 -28.05 -4.21
C TRP A 18 -1.75 -27.38 -3.17
N ARG A 19 -2.13 -28.09 -2.10
CA ARG A 19 -2.92 -27.54 -0.98
C ARG A 19 -2.20 -26.41 -0.25
N ASN A 20 -0.87 -26.47 -0.16
CA ASN A 20 -0.05 -25.44 0.46
C ASN A 20 0.38 -24.33 -0.53
N ALA A 21 0.20 -24.55 -1.84
CA ALA A 21 0.39 -23.52 -2.87
C ALA A 21 -0.73 -22.46 -2.79
N HIS A 22 -0.54 -21.31 -3.45
CA HIS A 22 -1.52 -20.23 -3.46
C HIS A 22 -2.90 -20.70 -3.94
N PHE A 23 -2.96 -21.50 -5.02
CA PHE A 23 -4.20 -22.07 -5.50
C PHE A 23 -4.96 -22.86 -4.42
N GLY A 24 -4.28 -23.79 -3.74
CA GLY A 24 -4.90 -24.60 -2.69
C GLY A 24 -5.37 -23.78 -1.50
N ARG A 25 -4.58 -22.80 -1.07
CA ARG A 25 -4.95 -21.88 0.01
C ARG A 25 -6.20 -21.06 -0.34
N PHE A 26 -6.27 -20.50 -1.55
CA PHE A 26 -7.45 -19.74 -1.98
C PHE A 26 -8.68 -20.63 -2.14
N LEU A 27 -8.52 -21.87 -2.62
CA LEU A 27 -9.62 -22.83 -2.66
C LEU A 27 -10.11 -23.18 -1.26
N GLY A 28 -9.22 -23.34 -0.28
CA GLY A 28 -9.56 -23.55 1.12
C GLY A 28 -10.40 -22.40 1.68
N VAL A 29 -9.97 -21.15 1.48
CA VAL A 29 -10.73 -19.96 1.89
C VAL A 29 -12.12 -19.92 1.23
N LEU A 30 -12.23 -20.26 -0.06
CA LEU A 30 -13.52 -20.33 -0.74
C LEU A 30 -14.43 -21.41 -0.14
N GLN A 31 -13.90 -22.60 0.14
CA GLN A 31 -14.66 -23.70 0.74
C GLN A 31 -15.17 -23.33 2.14
N GLU A 32 -14.32 -22.75 2.98
CA GLU A 32 -14.70 -22.25 4.31
C GLU A 32 -15.79 -21.18 4.20
N TYR A 33 -15.64 -20.22 3.30
CA TYR A 33 -16.62 -19.17 3.07
C TYR A 33 -17.98 -19.72 2.62
N LEU A 34 -18.00 -20.66 1.67
CA LEU A 34 -19.24 -21.30 1.20
C LEU A 34 -19.94 -22.09 2.31
N ALA A 35 -19.19 -22.83 3.14
CA ALA A 35 -19.74 -23.53 4.29
C ALA A 35 -20.33 -22.57 5.32
N MET A 36 -19.69 -21.41 5.55
CA MET A 36 -20.20 -20.36 6.43
C MET A 36 -21.52 -19.75 5.91
N LEU A 37 -21.64 -19.52 4.60
CA LEU A 37 -22.87 -19.01 3.97
C LEU A 37 -24.02 -20.02 4.05
N GLU A 38 -23.74 -21.31 3.86
CA GLU A 38 -24.75 -22.37 4.00
C GLU A 38 -25.28 -22.45 5.44
N ALA A 39 -24.37 -22.36 6.43
CA ALA A 39 -24.74 -22.40 7.85
C ALA A 39 -25.42 -21.11 8.32
N THR A 40 -25.10 -19.96 7.75
CA THR A 40 -25.60 -18.64 8.17
C THR A 40 -26.04 -17.80 6.95
N PRO A 41 -27.29 -17.95 6.49
CA PRO A 41 -27.82 -17.13 5.40
C PRO A 41 -27.79 -15.64 5.74
N GLY A 42 -27.24 -14.82 4.84
CA GLY A 42 -27.09 -13.38 5.03
C GLY A 42 -25.86 -12.95 5.83
N LEU A 43 -24.91 -13.85 6.08
CA LEU A 43 -23.63 -13.51 6.70
C LEU A 43 -22.83 -12.52 5.84
N GLU A 44 -22.47 -11.40 6.44
CA GLU A 44 -21.52 -10.43 5.87
C GLU A 44 -20.16 -10.59 6.58
N VAL A 45 -19.15 -11.06 5.85
CA VAL A 45 -17.79 -11.30 6.39
C VAL A 45 -16.78 -10.21 6.03
N THR A 46 -17.22 -9.15 5.34
CA THR A 46 -16.35 -8.07 4.87
C THR A 46 -16.70 -6.75 5.54
N ARG A 47 -15.72 -5.84 5.60
CA ARG A 47 -15.98 -4.44 5.99
C ARG A 47 -16.81 -3.76 4.90
N PRO A 48 -17.71 -2.81 5.23
CA PRO A 48 -18.59 -2.14 4.26
C PRO A 48 -17.86 -1.06 3.45
N VAL A 49 -16.71 -1.41 2.87
CA VAL A 49 -15.83 -0.51 2.14
C VAL A 49 -16.44 -0.15 0.79
N LEU A 50 -16.34 1.12 0.39
CA LEU A 50 -16.64 1.56 -0.98
C LEU A 50 -15.34 1.85 -1.74
N PRO A 51 -15.32 1.68 -3.07
CA PRO A 51 -14.21 2.11 -3.92
C PRO A 51 -14.25 3.64 -4.09
N ALA A 52 -14.09 4.36 -2.99
CA ALA A 52 -14.12 5.82 -2.95
C ALA A 52 -12.73 6.40 -3.21
N LEU A 53 -12.68 7.50 -3.97
CA LEU A 53 -11.46 8.21 -4.35
C LEU A 53 -11.34 9.52 -3.60
N VAL A 54 -10.13 10.06 -3.47
CA VAL A 54 -9.92 11.41 -2.91
C VAL A 54 -10.21 12.50 -3.94
N ARG A 55 -10.06 12.19 -5.24
CA ARG A 55 -10.27 13.13 -6.34
C ARG A 55 -11.04 12.46 -7.49
N PRO A 56 -11.79 13.23 -8.31
CA PRO A 56 -12.39 12.71 -9.53
C PRO A 56 -11.31 12.15 -10.48
N PRO A 57 -11.54 11.01 -11.15
CA PRO A 57 -10.57 10.46 -12.08
C PRO A 57 -10.46 11.31 -13.34
N GLU A 58 -9.26 11.44 -13.90
CA GLU A 58 -9.01 12.21 -15.15
C GLU A 58 -9.79 11.66 -16.35
N THR A 59 -10.16 10.38 -16.31
CA THR A 59 -11.00 9.72 -17.33
C THR A 59 -12.40 10.34 -17.42
N GLY A 60 -12.83 11.08 -16.41
CA GLY A 60 -14.18 11.66 -16.32
C GLY A 60 -15.26 10.64 -15.95
N GLU A 61 -14.88 9.38 -15.67
CA GLU A 61 -15.80 8.35 -15.22
C GLU A 61 -16.39 8.71 -13.85
N PRO A 62 -17.70 8.46 -13.61
CA PRO A 62 -18.30 8.68 -12.30
C PRO A 62 -17.59 7.87 -11.21
N ALA A 63 -17.18 8.54 -10.13
CA ALA A 63 -16.55 7.92 -8.98
C ALA A 63 -17.23 8.35 -7.68
N ILE A 64 -17.25 7.46 -6.70
CA ILE A 64 -17.59 7.80 -5.32
C ILE A 64 -16.42 8.60 -4.76
N LEU A 65 -16.69 9.76 -4.17
CA LEU A 65 -15.65 10.59 -3.55
C LEU A 65 -15.72 10.47 -2.03
N ILE A 66 -14.55 10.48 -1.40
CA ILE A 66 -14.43 10.62 0.05
C ILE A 66 -14.72 12.08 0.39
N THR A 67 -15.90 12.34 0.95
CA THR A 67 -16.33 13.70 1.33
C THR A 67 -16.04 14.01 2.79
N ASP A 68 -15.79 13.00 3.63
CA ASP A 68 -15.27 13.23 4.99
C ASP A 68 -13.83 13.78 4.94
N PRO A 69 -13.59 15.02 5.44
CA PRO A 69 -12.29 15.67 5.25
C PRO A 69 -11.13 14.94 5.93
N ALA A 70 -11.36 14.32 7.09
CA ALA A 70 -10.30 13.63 7.82
C ALA A 70 -9.92 12.32 7.12
N THR A 71 -10.91 11.59 6.63
CA THR A 71 -10.73 10.35 5.88
C THR A 71 -10.04 10.62 4.55
N ALA A 72 -10.42 11.69 3.83
CA ALA A 72 -9.80 12.07 2.57
C ALA A 72 -8.29 12.37 2.75
N ARG A 73 -7.90 13.05 3.83
CA ARG A 73 -6.48 13.32 4.12
C ARG A 73 -5.68 12.06 4.43
N ILE A 74 -6.24 11.12 5.17
CA ILE A 74 -5.59 9.83 5.45
C ILE A 74 -5.50 8.97 4.19
N ALA A 75 -6.52 9.01 3.33
CA ALA A 75 -6.50 8.32 2.05
C ALA A 75 -5.43 8.92 1.12
N ASP A 76 -5.31 10.24 1.09
CA ASP A 76 -4.31 10.92 0.26
C ASP A 76 -2.89 10.64 0.74
N LEU A 77 -2.67 10.59 2.05
CA LEU A 77 -1.42 10.10 2.63
C LEU A 77 -1.08 8.67 2.18
N GLY A 78 -2.08 7.79 2.13
CA GLY A 78 -1.92 6.43 1.61
C GLY A 78 -1.51 6.42 0.14
N ASN A 79 -2.08 7.29 -0.68
CA ASN A 79 -1.71 7.45 -2.09
C ASN A 79 -0.26 7.92 -2.24
N VAL A 80 0.17 8.93 -1.47
CA VAL A 80 1.57 9.40 -1.46
C VAL A 80 2.53 8.29 -1.05
N ALA A 81 2.23 7.58 0.04
CA ALA A 81 3.07 6.49 0.52
C ALA A 81 3.20 5.35 -0.50
N TYR A 82 2.10 5.03 -1.18
CA TYR A 82 2.08 4.02 -2.23
C TYR A 82 2.88 4.47 -3.46
N GLU A 83 2.80 5.75 -3.82
CA GLU A 83 3.58 6.28 -4.93
C GLU A 83 5.09 6.18 -4.66
N VAL A 84 5.55 6.52 -3.44
CA VAL A 84 6.96 6.33 -3.05
C VAL A 84 7.32 4.84 -3.06
N LEU A 85 6.44 3.94 -2.59
CA LEU A 85 6.68 2.49 -2.68
C LEU A 85 6.89 2.04 -4.14
N LEU A 86 6.07 2.53 -5.08
CA LEU A 86 6.25 2.23 -6.50
C LEU A 86 7.56 2.82 -7.05
N GLN A 87 7.96 4.03 -6.64
CA GLN A 87 9.26 4.61 -7.01
C GLN A 87 10.42 3.73 -6.51
N LEU A 88 10.35 3.25 -5.27
CA LEU A 88 11.36 2.35 -4.69
C LEU A 88 11.44 1.02 -5.45
N LEU A 89 10.29 0.40 -5.75
CA LEU A 89 10.23 -0.86 -6.50
C LEU A 89 10.71 -0.70 -7.94
N TYR A 90 10.33 0.41 -8.59
CA TYR A 90 10.78 0.72 -9.94
C TYR A 90 12.30 0.86 -9.95
N ARG A 91 12.86 1.62 -9.00
CA ARG A 91 14.30 1.81 -8.89
C ARG A 91 15.03 0.53 -8.53
N LEU A 92 14.45 -0.31 -7.67
CA LEU A 92 14.98 -1.65 -7.36
C LEU A 92 15.10 -2.53 -8.61
N MET A 93 14.09 -2.52 -9.48
CA MET A 93 14.03 -3.36 -10.68
C MET A 93 14.79 -2.80 -11.88
N CYS A 94 14.93 -1.48 -11.96
CA CYS A 94 15.51 -0.76 -13.09
C CYS A 94 16.75 0.05 -12.70
N HIS A 95 17.45 -0.33 -11.62
CA HIS A 95 18.67 0.34 -11.16
C HIS A 95 19.76 0.28 -12.23
N VAL A 96 20.62 1.32 -12.26
CA VAL A 96 21.71 1.43 -13.25
C VAL A 96 23.05 1.55 -12.56
N ASP A 97 23.14 2.43 -11.56
CA ASP A 97 24.38 2.78 -10.89
C ASP A 97 24.34 2.54 -9.37
N GLU A 98 23.23 2.06 -8.81
CA GLU A 98 23.15 1.60 -7.42
C GLU A 98 24.14 0.45 -7.13
N THR A 99 24.81 0.49 -5.97
CA THR A 99 25.62 -0.63 -5.48
C THR A 99 24.73 -1.77 -4.98
N ASP A 100 25.30 -2.97 -4.80
CA ASP A 100 24.58 -4.12 -4.24
C ASP A 100 24.00 -3.81 -2.85
N GLU A 101 24.71 -3.04 -2.02
CA GLU A 101 24.23 -2.58 -0.72
C GLU A 101 23.04 -1.62 -0.87
N GLN A 102 23.11 -0.69 -1.82
CA GLN A 102 22.01 0.23 -2.12
C GLN A 102 20.77 -0.51 -2.66
N VAL A 103 20.96 -1.51 -3.54
CA VAL A 103 19.89 -2.39 -4.02
C VAL A 103 19.25 -3.15 -2.86
N LYS A 104 20.05 -3.68 -1.93
CA LYS A 104 19.53 -4.31 -0.72
C LYS A 104 18.70 -3.34 0.13
N VAL A 105 19.17 -2.11 0.33
CA VAL A 105 18.43 -1.09 1.08
C VAL A 105 17.11 -0.76 0.39
N LEU A 106 17.08 -0.61 -0.94
CA LEU A 106 15.84 -0.41 -1.68
C LEU A 106 14.85 -1.56 -1.46
N ALA A 107 15.32 -2.81 -1.52
CA ALA A 107 14.48 -3.98 -1.27
C ALA A 107 13.93 -4.02 0.17
N ASP A 108 14.80 -3.81 1.16
CA ASP A 108 14.43 -3.83 2.57
C ASP A 108 13.43 -2.70 2.89
N VAL A 109 13.64 -1.48 2.36
CA VAL A 109 12.72 -0.34 2.55
C VAL A 109 11.40 -0.56 1.80
N SER A 110 11.42 -1.09 0.57
CA SER A 110 10.18 -1.43 -0.16
C SER A 110 9.31 -2.41 0.62
N VAL A 111 9.91 -3.49 1.15
CA VAL A 111 9.18 -4.48 1.95
C VAL A 111 8.71 -3.86 3.27
N GLY A 112 9.57 -3.11 3.95
CA GLY A 112 9.21 -2.41 5.18
C GLY A 112 8.03 -1.45 4.99
N MET A 113 8.03 -0.68 3.90
CA MET A 113 6.91 0.22 3.54
C MET A 113 5.58 -0.53 3.39
N MET A 114 5.56 -1.76 2.85
CA MET A 114 4.33 -2.55 2.72
C MET A 114 3.69 -2.84 4.09
N PHE A 115 4.49 -3.25 5.08
CA PHE A 115 4.02 -3.68 6.39
C PHE A 115 3.92 -2.56 7.42
N ASP A 116 4.87 -1.62 7.41
CA ASP A 116 4.97 -0.58 8.44
C ASP A 116 4.10 0.64 8.12
N VAL A 117 3.73 0.81 6.84
CA VAL A 117 3.04 2.02 6.34
C VAL A 117 1.75 1.67 5.61
N ILE A 118 1.82 0.90 4.51
CA ILE A 118 0.65 0.64 3.64
C ILE A 118 -0.42 -0.17 4.38
N GLU A 119 -0.06 -1.31 4.98
CA GLU A 119 -1.00 -2.16 5.70
C GLU A 119 -1.72 -1.40 6.84
N PRO A 120 -1.02 -0.71 7.77
CA PRO A 120 -1.67 0.04 8.84
C PRO A 120 -2.59 1.15 8.34
N LEU A 121 -2.23 1.85 7.25
CA LEU A 121 -3.09 2.89 6.65
C LEU A 121 -4.35 2.29 6.05
N ALA A 122 -4.22 1.19 5.29
CA ALA A 122 -5.37 0.46 4.75
C ALA A 122 -6.31 -0.04 5.87
N ASP A 123 -5.73 -0.55 6.94
CA ASP A 123 -6.45 -1.02 8.13
C ASP A 123 -7.27 0.09 8.80
N ILE A 124 -6.70 1.29 8.89
CA ILE A 124 -7.37 2.46 9.45
C ILE A 124 -8.48 2.92 8.51
N LEU A 125 -8.18 3.12 7.22
CA LEU A 125 -9.11 3.62 6.21
C LEU A 125 -10.40 2.82 6.14
N THR A 126 -10.29 1.50 6.22
CA THR A 126 -11.45 0.59 6.17
C THR A 126 -12.37 0.64 7.40
N THR A 127 -12.03 1.46 8.40
CA THR A 127 -12.88 1.81 9.56
C THR A 127 -13.42 3.24 9.52
N LEU A 128 -12.93 4.07 8.60
CA LEU A 128 -13.27 5.49 8.52
C LEU A 128 -14.41 5.72 7.53
N PRO A 129 -15.33 6.67 7.80
CA PRO A 129 -16.49 6.91 6.95
C PRO A 129 -16.09 7.51 5.61
N VAL A 130 -16.78 7.12 4.53
CA VAL A 130 -16.62 7.83 3.23
C VAL A 130 -17.14 9.27 3.35
N GLY A 131 -18.27 9.45 4.02
CA GLY A 131 -18.97 10.73 4.13
C GLY A 131 -20.43 10.58 4.54
N PRO A 132 -21.10 11.70 4.88
CA PRO A 132 -22.50 11.68 5.30
C PRO A 132 -23.48 11.19 4.21
N GLU A 133 -23.09 11.27 2.94
CA GLU A 133 -23.87 10.77 1.78
C GLU A 133 -23.90 9.23 1.72
N HIS A 134 -22.99 8.55 2.42
CA HIS A 134 -22.88 7.10 2.45
C HIS A 134 -22.92 6.55 3.89
N PRO A 135 -24.06 6.64 4.61
CA PRO A 135 -24.15 6.20 5.99
C PRO A 135 -23.75 4.73 6.17
N GLY A 136 -22.88 4.46 7.16
CA GLY A 136 -22.42 3.12 7.48
C GLY A 136 -21.42 2.50 6.48
N ARG A 137 -21.00 3.26 5.46
CA ARG A 137 -19.98 2.82 4.49
C ARG A 137 -18.63 3.43 4.84
N THR A 138 -17.58 2.64 4.66
CA THR A 138 -16.21 3.05 4.98
C THR A 138 -15.36 3.25 3.73
N ALA A 139 -14.30 4.03 3.85
CA ALA A 139 -13.31 4.22 2.80
C ALA A 139 -12.37 3.02 2.71
N GLY A 140 -11.54 2.97 1.68
CA GLY A 140 -10.45 2.00 1.56
C GLY A 140 -9.24 2.66 0.92
N PRO A 141 -8.08 1.99 0.90
CA PRO A 141 -6.96 2.46 0.10
C PRO A 141 -7.34 2.46 -1.38
N SER A 142 -7.35 3.63 -2.02
CA SER A 142 -7.70 3.78 -3.43
C SER A 142 -6.53 3.54 -4.37
N PHE A 143 -5.29 3.70 -3.88
CA PHE A 143 -4.05 3.56 -4.65
C PHE A 143 -4.02 4.48 -5.88
N GLU A 144 -4.60 5.68 -5.74
CA GLU A 144 -4.56 6.69 -6.79
C GLU A 144 -3.10 7.13 -7.03
N LEU A 145 -2.73 7.22 -8.31
CA LEU A 145 -1.40 7.68 -8.73
C LEU A 145 -1.58 9.02 -9.44
N PHE A 146 -1.00 10.07 -8.88
CA PHE A 146 -1.20 11.44 -9.40
C PHE A 146 -0.05 11.89 -10.29
N TYR A 147 1.16 11.34 -10.11
CA TYR A 147 2.35 11.74 -10.86
C TYR A 147 2.94 10.55 -11.65
N GLN A 148 2.19 10.07 -12.65
CA GLN A 148 2.58 8.92 -13.47
C GLN A 148 3.89 9.05 -14.32
N PRO A 149 4.40 10.24 -14.70
CA PRO A 149 5.63 10.31 -15.50
C PRO A 149 6.96 10.36 -14.73
N ASP A 150 6.98 10.58 -13.41
CA ASP A 150 8.23 10.93 -12.69
C ASP A 150 8.96 9.76 -12.00
N TYR A 151 8.51 8.51 -12.20
CA TYR A 151 9.15 7.33 -11.58
C TYR A 151 10.62 7.11 -12.01
N LEU A 152 11.01 7.71 -13.13
CA LEU A 152 12.32 7.58 -13.75
C LEU A 152 13.21 8.78 -13.41
N LEU A 153 13.49 9.01 -12.13
CA LEU A 153 14.51 10.01 -11.73
C LEU A 153 15.91 9.46 -12.11
N PRO A 154 16.56 9.94 -13.18
CA PRO A 154 17.76 9.26 -13.69
C PRO A 154 18.96 9.41 -12.75
N HIS A 155 18.98 10.45 -11.92
CA HIS A 155 20.09 10.75 -11.02
C HIS A 155 19.91 10.06 -9.67
N ARG A 156 20.74 9.05 -9.39
CA ARG A 156 20.73 8.25 -8.15
C ARG A 156 20.52 9.06 -6.89
N ARG A 157 21.46 9.94 -6.56
CA ARG A 157 21.39 10.72 -5.33
C ARG A 157 20.11 11.56 -5.22
N ALA A 158 19.68 12.21 -6.31
CA ALA A 158 18.48 13.03 -6.29
C ALA A 158 17.23 12.18 -6.07
N ALA A 159 17.14 11.01 -6.70
CA ALA A 159 16.02 10.08 -6.53
C ALA A 159 15.86 9.61 -5.08
N TRP A 160 16.96 9.20 -4.45
CA TRP A 160 16.96 8.77 -3.06
C TRP A 160 16.54 9.89 -2.10
N LEU A 161 17.04 11.11 -2.33
CA LEU A 161 16.69 12.27 -1.51
C LEU A 161 15.23 12.69 -1.68
N LEU A 162 14.70 12.68 -2.91
CA LEU A 162 13.31 13.03 -3.19
C LEU A 162 12.34 12.02 -2.55
N MET A 163 12.61 10.71 -2.68
CA MET A 163 11.80 9.70 -2.00
C MET A 163 11.83 9.88 -0.47
N ALA A 164 13.00 10.19 0.10
CA ALA A 164 13.12 10.45 1.54
C ALA A 164 12.40 11.74 1.98
N GLU A 165 12.44 12.79 1.15
CA GLU A 165 11.75 14.05 1.37
C GLU A 165 10.24 13.85 1.37
N HIS A 166 9.69 13.20 0.34
CA HIS A 166 8.25 12.89 0.27
C HIS A 166 7.76 12.09 1.48
N LEU A 167 8.53 11.08 1.96
CA LEU A 167 8.17 10.34 3.18
C LEU A 167 8.22 11.21 4.43
N SER A 168 9.15 12.14 4.52
CA SER A 168 9.26 13.04 5.68
C SER A 168 8.15 14.08 5.70
N GLU A 169 7.79 14.63 4.53
CA GLU A 169 6.65 15.54 4.37
C GLU A 169 5.35 14.83 4.71
N ALA A 170 5.14 13.61 4.19
CA ALA A 170 4.01 12.76 4.54
C ALA A 170 3.91 12.52 6.05
N ALA A 171 5.02 12.19 6.71
CA ALA A 171 5.06 12.01 8.16
C ALA A 171 4.75 13.31 8.92
N ALA A 172 5.26 14.45 8.47
CA ALA A 172 5.02 15.75 9.11
C ALA A 172 3.55 16.17 9.00
N LEU A 173 2.89 15.88 7.87
CA LEU A 173 1.47 16.14 7.69
C LEU A 173 0.60 15.36 8.69
N VAL A 174 0.93 14.09 8.93
CA VAL A 174 0.23 13.26 9.94
C VAL A 174 0.32 13.86 11.34
N GLU A 175 1.48 14.40 11.69
CA GLU A 175 1.73 15.00 13.00
C GLU A 175 1.04 16.35 13.16
N ALA A 176 1.08 17.18 12.12
CA ALA A 176 0.43 18.49 12.10
C ALA A 176 -1.10 18.38 12.22
N GLU A 177 -1.69 17.32 11.67
CA GLU A 177 -3.14 17.03 11.77
C GLU A 177 -3.59 16.66 13.20
N GLY A 178 -2.66 16.41 14.14
CA GLY A 178 -2.98 16.15 15.54
C GLY A 178 -3.91 14.95 15.73
N THR A 179 -3.82 13.97 14.82
CA THR A 179 -4.82 12.91 14.69
C THR A 179 -4.95 12.08 15.96
N ARG A 180 -6.18 11.77 16.37
CA ARG A 180 -6.48 11.00 17.59
C ARG A 180 -6.21 9.49 17.46
N HIS A 181 -5.77 9.02 16.29
CA HIS A 181 -5.48 7.61 16.06
C HIS A 181 -4.03 7.31 16.42
N ALA A 182 -3.83 6.64 17.56
CA ALA A 182 -2.49 6.23 18.02
C ALA A 182 -1.68 5.47 16.96
N ARG A 183 -2.34 4.70 16.09
CA ARG A 183 -1.69 3.98 14.97
C ARG A 183 -1.10 4.92 13.90
N LEU A 184 -1.65 6.13 13.70
CA LEU A 184 -1.09 7.09 12.74
C LEU A 184 0.26 7.65 13.19
N ALA A 185 0.46 7.83 14.49
CA ALA A 185 1.77 8.23 15.02
C ALA A 185 2.84 7.16 14.76
N THR A 186 2.48 5.87 14.87
CA THR A 186 3.37 4.76 14.51
C THR A 186 3.70 4.77 13.03
N VAL A 187 2.71 5.00 12.15
CA VAL A 187 2.93 5.13 10.70
C VAL A 187 3.87 6.29 10.38
N ALA A 188 3.66 7.47 10.96
CA ALA A 188 4.52 8.62 10.76
C ALA A 188 5.97 8.36 11.22
N ALA A 189 6.14 7.66 12.35
CA ALA A 189 7.46 7.25 12.82
C ALA A 189 8.13 6.26 11.86
N ALA A 190 7.39 5.30 11.30
CA ALA A 190 7.90 4.37 10.30
C ALA A 190 8.32 5.09 9.01
N MET A 191 7.49 6.00 8.49
CA MET A 191 7.84 6.83 7.33
C MET A 191 9.15 7.60 7.53
N ARG A 192 9.36 8.20 8.72
CA ARG A 192 10.64 8.85 9.06
C ARG A 192 11.81 7.88 9.10
N GLY A 193 11.63 6.70 9.71
CA GLY A 193 12.69 5.68 9.75
C GLY A 193 13.14 5.25 8.35
N HIS A 194 12.18 5.04 7.45
CA HIS A 194 12.46 4.75 6.04
C HIS A 194 13.11 5.93 5.33
N ALA A 195 12.64 7.16 5.55
CA ALA A 195 13.24 8.37 5.00
C ALA A 195 14.71 8.56 5.44
N ASP A 196 15.02 8.38 6.72
CA ASP A 196 16.37 8.54 7.25
C ASP A 196 17.31 7.46 6.72
N THR A 197 16.79 6.23 6.56
CA THR A 197 17.52 5.13 5.91
C THR A 197 17.88 5.48 4.47
N LEU A 198 16.94 6.04 3.70
CA LEU A 198 17.19 6.49 2.33
C LEU A 198 18.21 7.62 2.28
N ARG A 199 18.11 8.64 3.16
CA ARG A 199 19.09 9.75 3.22
C ARG A 199 20.50 9.28 3.51
N ALA A 200 20.66 8.36 4.45
CA ALA A 200 21.96 7.83 4.85
C ALA A 200 22.69 7.10 3.70
N ASN A 201 21.92 6.57 2.74
CA ASN A 201 22.43 5.76 1.63
C ASN A 201 22.44 6.49 0.27
N ALA A 202 22.13 7.79 0.24
CA ALA A 202 22.05 8.60 -0.99
C ALA A 202 23.41 9.06 -1.56
N HIS A 203 24.51 8.35 -1.26
CA HIS A 203 25.87 8.69 -1.70
C HIS A 203 26.19 8.15 -3.11
#